data_AF-A0A3D3JKX5-F1
#
_entry.id   AF-A0A3D3JKX5-F1
#
_cell.length_a   1.000
_cell.length_b   1.000
_cell.length_c   1.000
_cell.angle_alpha   90.00
_cell.angle_beta   90.00
_cell.angle_gamma   90.00
#
_symmetry.space_group_name_H-M   'P 1'
#
loop_
_entity.id
_entity.type
_entity.pdbx_description
1 polymer ?
#
loop_
_entity_poly.entity_id
_entity_poly.type
_entity_poly.pdbx_seq_one_letter_code
_entity_poly.pdbx_strand_id
1 'polypeptide(L)'
;MTDEIRMFQTKYPYLSVLPPITPSMPLPVKLGYVYLDSIARYAHEDSIRSFLRSLSPWNDTVAKLCSGYYQLVDWDPGRFYQYILETAFRRHTDDTAAALYTVVNGSDVRLDDTTEFVPSLYQTDLGEFERKLTKHVERFWPVPTERQRVRALLRSSQILRVRVDSLDSTHNRFNGGENFRYAAICTVLDTLKGKVFPDLCSESGRYVNPIPEQPSNHKENATPQSEGPCQKIRFVYTADHWLTGKHSFDNSIPFTVDSAFLNADQDFTLEPGDEAIVFLEYFSWRPDDAYDYWEIMLSRVASQGILRIENDIVYDPARIWTDTTKVPYAIFRTTVSELRERIVSGW
;
A
#
# COMPACT_ATOMS: atom_id res chain seq x y z
N MET A 1 -13.40 -21.19 -8.03
CA MET A 1 -12.12 -20.74 -8.59
C MET A 1 -11.06 -21.14 -7.58
N THR A 2 -10.02 -21.84 -8.04
CA THR A 2 -9.18 -22.74 -7.24
C THR A 2 -8.32 -22.02 -6.19
N ASP A 3 -8.11 -22.70 -5.06
CA ASP A 3 -7.19 -22.35 -3.96
C ASP A 3 -5.72 -22.07 -4.38
N GLU A 4 -5.40 -22.06 -5.67
CA GLU A 4 -4.11 -22.49 -6.20
C GLU A 4 -3.05 -21.40 -6.39
N ILE A 5 -3.30 -20.14 -6.03
CA ILE A 5 -2.21 -19.14 -6.06
C ILE A 5 -2.35 -18.15 -4.91
N ARG A 6 -2.08 -18.63 -3.69
CA ARG A 6 -1.81 -17.75 -2.55
C ARG A 6 -0.29 -17.51 -2.50
N MET A 7 0.15 -16.25 -2.51
CA MET A 7 1.57 -15.89 -2.42
C MET A 7 1.80 -14.84 -1.33
N PHE A 8 2.09 -15.31 -0.11
CA PHE A 8 2.41 -14.47 1.06
C PHE A 8 1.40 -13.34 1.34
N GLN A 9 0.10 -13.64 1.26
CA GLN A 9 -0.98 -12.67 1.40
C GLN A 9 -1.35 -12.42 2.87
N THR A 10 -2.12 -11.36 3.10
CA THR A 10 -2.76 -11.01 4.36
C THR A 10 -4.27 -10.95 4.14
N LYS A 11 -5.04 -11.71 4.90
CA LYS A 11 -6.50 -11.71 4.82
C LYS A 11 -7.13 -10.64 5.72
N TYR A 12 -8.13 -9.96 5.18
CA TYR A 12 -8.92 -8.93 5.84
C TYR A 12 -10.40 -9.35 5.79
N PRO A 13 -11.12 -9.34 6.91
CA PRO A 13 -12.57 -9.56 6.87
C PRO A 13 -13.24 -8.51 6.00
N TYR A 14 -14.33 -8.90 5.34
CA TYR A 14 -15.13 -7.95 4.56
C TYR A 14 -15.59 -6.74 5.37
N LEU A 15 -15.72 -5.61 4.69
CA LEU A 15 -16.30 -4.41 5.28
C LEU A 15 -17.79 -4.64 5.52
N SER A 16 -18.16 -4.80 6.79
CA SER A 16 -19.56 -5.02 7.19
C SER A 16 -20.44 -3.76 7.06
N VAL A 17 -19.82 -2.58 6.91
CA VAL A 17 -20.51 -1.28 6.78
C VAL A 17 -19.77 -0.42 5.76
N LEU A 18 -20.54 0.26 4.90
CA LEU A 18 -20.02 1.21 3.92
C LEU A 18 -20.68 2.59 4.12
N PRO A 19 -19.88 3.66 4.34
CA PRO A 19 -18.42 3.66 4.46
C PRO A 19 -17.94 2.98 5.77
N PRO A 20 -16.68 2.49 5.85
CA PRO A 20 -16.21 1.61 6.93
C PRO A 20 -15.82 2.35 8.23
N ILE A 21 -16.72 3.21 8.71
CA ILE A 21 -16.50 4.08 9.87
C ILE A 21 -16.63 3.29 11.18
N THR A 22 -15.68 3.47 12.11
CA THR A 22 -15.76 2.92 13.48
C THR A 22 -15.75 4.01 14.54
N PRO A 23 -16.29 3.73 15.75
CA PRO A 23 -16.27 4.69 16.85
C PRO A 23 -14.87 5.18 17.25
N SER A 24 -13.85 4.34 17.12
CA SER A 24 -12.46 4.65 17.49
C SER A 24 -11.73 5.56 16.50
N MET A 25 -12.26 5.77 15.29
CA MET A 25 -11.62 6.63 14.30
C MET A 25 -11.57 8.11 14.74
N PRO A 26 -10.47 8.82 14.47
CA PRO A 26 -10.40 10.27 14.60
C PRO A 26 -11.47 10.97 13.76
N LEU A 27 -12.01 12.08 14.23
CA LEU A 27 -13.07 12.82 13.52
C LEU A 27 -12.70 13.19 12.06
N PRO A 28 -11.48 13.68 11.74
CA PRO A 28 -11.11 13.96 10.35
C PRO A 28 -11.18 12.74 9.43
N VAL A 29 -10.81 11.56 9.94
CA VAL A 29 -10.87 10.28 9.21
C VAL A 29 -12.33 9.90 8.95
N LYS A 30 -13.21 10.01 9.97
CA LYS A 30 -14.65 9.75 9.81
C LYS A 30 -15.28 10.62 8.73
N LEU A 31 -15.01 11.93 8.79
CA LEU A 31 -15.53 12.89 7.81
C LEU A 31 -14.97 12.59 6.40
N GLY A 32 -13.69 12.23 6.30
CA GLY A 32 -13.08 11.83 5.02
C GLY A 32 -13.84 10.68 4.36
N TYR A 33 -14.18 9.63 5.12
CA TYR A 33 -14.97 8.51 4.61
C TYR A 33 -16.39 8.93 4.17
N VAL A 34 -17.06 9.79 4.93
CA VAL A 34 -18.39 10.33 4.53
C VAL A 34 -18.31 11.11 3.23
N TYR A 35 -17.28 11.94 3.06
CA TYR A 35 -17.09 12.71 1.83
C TYR A 35 -16.76 11.83 0.64
N LEU A 36 -15.88 10.84 0.81
CA LEU A 36 -15.57 9.88 -0.26
C LEU A 36 -16.81 9.06 -0.64
N ASP A 37 -17.62 8.62 0.31
CA ASP A 37 -18.86 7.89 0.01
C ASP A 37 -19.85 8.76 -0.76
N SER A 38 -19.95 10.04 -0.40
CA SER A 38 -20.78 11.01 -1.14
C SER A 38 -20.28 11.20 -2.58
N ILE A 39 -18.95 11.31 -2.78
CA ILE A 39 -18.35 11.40 -4.11
C ILE A 39 -18.64 10.12 -4.90
N ALA A 40 -18.42 8.94 -4.30
CA ALA A 40 -18.65 7.65 -4.93
C ALA A 40 -20.11 7.48 -5.41
N ARG A 41 -21.09 7.91 -4.60
CA ARG A 41 -22.52 7.74 -4.89
C ARG A 41 -23.08 8.74 -5.89
N TYR A 42 -22.59 9.99 -5.88
CA TYR A 42 -23.28 11.09 -6.56
C TYR A 42 -22.45 11.80 -7.64
N ALA A 43 -21.14 11.58 -7.70
CA ALA A 43 -20.28 12.23 -8.68
C ALA A 43 -19.93 11.29 -9.83
N HIS A 44 -20.16 11.74 -11.06
CA HIS A 44 -19.61 11.09 -12.24
C HIS A 44 -18.11 11.35 -12.39
N GLU A 45 -17.41 10.41 -13.00
CA GLU A 45 -15.95 10.47 -13.18
C GLU A 45 -15.47 11.72 -13.94
N ASP A 46 -16.24 12.18 -14.94
CA ASP A 46 -15.94 13.39 -15.70
C ASP A 46 -16.15 14.67 -14.88
N SER A 47 -17.15 14.68 -13.99
CA SER A 47 -17.37 15.78 -13.04
C SER A 47 -16.20 15.90 -12.08
N ILE A 48 -15.71 14.77 -11.54
CA ILE A 48 -14.50 14.74 -10.69
C ILE A 48 -13.28 15.26 -11.44
N ARG A 49 -13.09 14.81 -12.68
CA ARG A 49 -11.97 15.23 -13.52
C ARG A 49 -12.01 16.73 -13.81
N SER A 50 -13.19 17.26 -14.13
CA SER A 50 -13.41 18.69 -14.37
C SER A 50 -13.15 19.51 -13.11
N PHE A 51 -13.70 19.07 -11.97
CA PHE A 51 -13.49 19.70 -10.67
C PHE A 51 -12.01 19.78 -10.31
N LEU A 52 -11.29 18.65 -10.32
CA LEU A 52 -9.85 18.64 -10.01
C LEU A 52 -9.03 19.53 -10.96
N ARG A 53 -9.40 19.63 -12.24
CA ARG A 53 -8.73 20.55 -13.17
C ARG A 53 -8.99 22.01 -12.80
N SER A 54 -10.22 22.35 -12.38
CA SER A 54 -10.60 23.70 -11.96
C SER A 54 -9.87 24.19 -10.71
N LEU A 55 -9.34 23.27 -9.89
CA LEU A 55 -8.59 23.58 -8.69
C LEU A 55 -7.09 23.88 -8.95
N SER A 56 -6.72 24.31 -10.16
CA SER A 56 -5.33 24.66 -10.49
C SER A 56 -5.13 26.19 -10.51
N PRO A 57 -4.01 26.74 -9.99
CA PRO A 57 -2.92 26.07 -9.27
C PRO A 57 -3.33 25.68 -7.84
N TRP A 58 -2.37 25.20 -7.03
CA TRP A 58 -2.57 24.86 -5.62
C TRP A 58 -3.39 25.91 -4.86
N ASN A 59 -4.39 25.45 -4.11
CA ASN A 59 -5.27 26.29 -3.30
C ASN A 59 -5.77 25.50 -2.08
N ASP A 60 -6.46 26.19 -1.18
CA ASP A 60 -6.98 25.64 0.07
C ASP A 60 -7.84 24.38 -0.12
N THR A 61 -8.62 24.31 -1.21
CA THR A 61 -9.46 23.14 -1.48
C THR A 61 -8.59 21.92 -1.80
N VAL A 62 -7.58 22.06 -2.65
CA VAL A 62 -6.61 20.98 -2.93
C VAL A 62 -5.87 20.58 -1.67
N ALA A 63 -5.45 21.56 -0.86
CA ALA A 63 -4.76 21.31 0.40
C ALA A 63 -5.61 20.48 1.37
N LYS A 64 -6.92 20.80 1.50
CA LYS A 64 -7.85 20.02 2.33
C LYS A 64 -8.14 18.63 1.76
N LEU A 65 -8.27 18.49 0.44
CA LEU A 65 -8.42 17.17 -0.20
C LEU A 65 -7.18 16.31 0.03
N CYS A 66 -5.98 16.87 -0.12
CA CYS A 66 -4.71 16.20 0.13
C CYS A 66 -4.60 15.76 1.60
N SER A 67 -4.87 16.66 2.54
CA SER A 67 -4.87 16.39 3.99
C SER A 67 -5.85 15.27 4.36
N GLY A 68 -7.08 15.33 3.85
CA GLY A 68 -8.10 14.32 4.12
C GLY A 68 -7.72 12.94 3.57
N TYR A 69 -7.27 12.89 2.31
CA TYR A 69 -6.75 11.67 1.70
C TYR A 69 -5.58 11.08 2.49
N TYR A 70 -4.59 11.91 2.83
CA TYR A 70 -3.42 11.46 3.58
C TYR A 70 -3.82 10.86 4.93
N GLN A 71 -4.70 11.52 5.68
CA GLN A 71 -5.15 11.06 6.99
C GLN A 71 -5.97 9.76 6.94
N LEU A 72 -6.75 9.54 5.88
CA LEU A 72 -7.48 8.28 5.67
C LEU A 72 -6.50 7.11 5.47
N VAL A 73 -5.55 7.27 4.55
CA VAL A 73 -4.54 6.25 4.25
C VAL A 73 -3.61 6.01 5.44
N ASP A 74 -3.18 7.08 6.13
CA ASP A 74 -2.29 6.99 7.29
C ASP A 74 -2.95 6.30 8.50
N TRP A 75 -4.28 6.38 8.63
CA TRP A 75 -4.99 5.76 9.75
C TRP A 75 -5.04 4.24 9.64
N ASP A 76 -5.66 3.70 8.59
CA ASP A 76 -5.84 2.26 8.37
C ASP A 76 -5.81 1.97 6.86
N PRO A 77 -4.61 1.78 6.29
CA PRO A 77 -4.46 1.65 4.85
C PRO A 77 -5.17 0.41 4.30
N GLY A 78 -5.13 -0.72 5.01
CA GLY A 78 -5.81 -1.95 4.59
C GLY A 78 -7.32 -1.72 4.41
N ARG A 79 -7.96 -1.10 5.41
CA ARG A 79 -9.38 -0.74 5.35
C ARG A 79 -9.68 0.28 4.25
N PHE A 80 -8.82 1.28 4.06
CA PHE A 80 -8.99 2.27 3.00
C PHE A 80 -8.99 1.62 1.61
N TYR A 81 -8.04 0.73 1.33
CA TYR A 81 -7.97 0.05 0.04
C TYR A 81 -9.07 -1.00 -0.15
N GLN A 82 -9.51 -1.70 0.90
CA GLN A 82 -10.75 -2.49 0.85
C GLN A 82 -11.93 -1.63 0.41
N TYR A 83 -12.07 -0.43 0.98
CA TYR A 83 -13.17 0.46 0.63
C TYR A 83 -13.12 0.96 -0.81
N ILE A 84 -11.94 1.35 -1.29
CA ILE A 84 -11.76 1.74 -2.70
C ILE A 84 -12.24 0.61 -3.62
N LEU A 85 -11.79 -0.61 -3.41
CA LEU A 85 -12.17 -1.73 -4.27
C LEU A 85 -13.65 -2.08 -4.18
N GLU A 86 -14.23 -2.02 -2.98
CA GLU A 86 -15.67 -2.24 -2.81
C GLU A 86 -16.49 -1.21 -3.62
N THR A 87 -16.02 0.04 -3.72
CA THR A 87 -16.69 1.03 -4.59
C THR A 87 -16.56 0.71 -6.07
N ALA A 88 -15.41 0.21 -6.52
CA ALA A 88 -15.21 -0.25 -7.90
C ALA A 88 -16.12 -1.43 -8.22
N PHE A 89 -16.17 -2.43 -7.34
CA PHE A 89 -17.00 -3.62 -7.49
C PHE A 89 -18.48 -3.25 -7.63
N ARG A 90 -18.99 -2.48 -6.66
CA ARG A 90 -20.40 -2.05 -6.62
C ARG A 90 -20.77 -1.01 -7.67
N ARG A 91 -19.80 -0.48 -8.43
CA ARG A 91 -20.05 0.34 -9.63
C ARG A 91 -20.35 -0.53 -10.85
N HIS A 92 -19.65 -1.66 -10.99
CA HIS A 92 -19.60 -2.49 -12.20
C HIS A 92 -20.57 -3.70 -12.19
N THR A 93 -21.58 -3.72 -11.32
CA THR A 93 -22.52 -4.86 -11.17
C THR A 93 -23.44 -5.11 -12.38
N ASP A 94 -23.38 -4.28 -13.42
CA ASP A 94 -24.02 -4.56 -14.72
C ASP A 94 -23.24 -5.60 -15.56
N ASP A 95 -21.97 -5.87 -15.21
CA ASP A 95 -21.08 -6.79 -15.93
C ASP A 95 -20.94 -8.10 -15.13
N THR A 96 -21.76 -9.10 -15.47
CA THR A 96 -21.90 -10.40 -14.79
C THR A 96 -20.58 -11.18 -14.56
N ALA A 97 -19.47 -10.77 -15.16
CA ALA A 97 -18.16 -11.43 -15.02
C ALA A 97 -17.28 -10.86 -13.88
N ALA A 98 -17.55 -9.65 -13.38
CA ALA A 98 -16.75 -9.00 -12.34
C ALA A 98 -17.36 -9.11 -10.94
N ALA A 99 -18.63 -9.53 -10.87
CA ALA A 99 -19.42 -9.53 -9.65
C ALA A 99 -19.27 -10.86 -8.89
N LEU A 100 -18.10 -11.15 -8.32
CA LEU A 100 -17.83 -12.42 -7.65
C LEU A 100 -18.43 -12.51 -6.22
N TYR A 101 -18.52 -11.43 -5.43
CA TYR A 101 -19.08 -11.49 -4.07
C TYR A 101 -19.68 -10.14 -3.63
N THR A 102 -20.94 -10.11 -3.19
CA THR A 102 -21.46 -9.00 -2.37
C THR A 102 -22.09 -9.56 -1.12
N VAL A 103 -21.69 -9.05 0.04
CA VAL A 103 -22.43 -9.32 1.29
C VAL A 103 -23.73 -8.53 1.24
N VAL A 104 -24.84 -9.23 0.96
CA VAL A 104 -26.19 -8.68 1.10
C VAL A 104 -26.75 -9.16 2.44
N ASN A 105 -27.01 -8.22 3.34
CA ASN A 105 -27.72 -8.46 4.62
C ASN A 105 -27.11 -9.51 5.56
N GLY A 106 -25.78 -9.61 5.64
CA GLY A 106 -25.11 -10.50 6.61
C GLY A 106 -25.22 -11.99 6.28
N SER A 107 -25.62 -12.30 5.05
CA SER A 107 -25.53 -13.62 4.44
C SER A 107 -24.51 -13.57 3.31
N ASP A 108 -23.55 -14.52 3.33
CA ASP A 108 -22.57 -14.70 2.27
C ASP A 108 -23.29 -15.27 1.05
N VAL A 109 -23.62 -14.40 0.10
CA VAL A 109 -24.27 -14.80 -1.15
C VAL A 109 -23.24 -14.70 -2.27
N ARG A 110 -22.89 -15.86 -2.82
CA ARG A 110 -22.19 -15.95 -4.10
C ARG A 110 -23.09 -15.42 -5.20
N LEU A 111 -22.65 -14.36 -5.86
CA LEU A 111 -23.37 -13.79 -7.00
C LEU A 111 -23.41 -14.74 -8.21
N ASP A 112 -22.46 -15.68 -8.30
CA ASP A 112 -22.49 -16.75 -9.32
C ASP A 112 -23.74 -17.64 -9.22
N ASP A 113 -24.38 -17.73 -8.03
CA ASP A 113 -25.57 -18.58 -7.80
C ASP A 113 -26.89 -17.78 -7.74
N THR A 114 -26.84 -16.45 -7.84
CA THR A 114 -28.05 -15.62 -7.84
C THR A 114 -28.21 -14.88 -9.16
N THR A 115 -29.29 -15.18 -9.87
CA THR A 115 -29.78 -14.39 -11.01
C THR A 115 -30.27 -12.98 -10.61
N GLU A 116 -29.97 -12.52 -9.39
CA GLU A 116 -30.44 -11.25 -8.87
C GLU A 116 -29.48 -10.12 -9.27
N PHE A 117 -30.00 -9.23 -10.10
CA PHE A 117 -29.35 -7.98 -10.45
C PHE A 117 -29.18 -7.12 -9.19
N VAL A 118 -27.94 -6.90 -8.76
CA VAL A 118 -27.63 -5.93 -7.70
C VAL A 118 -27.44 -4.56 -8.35
N PRO A 119 -28.33 -3.58 -8.10
CA PRO A 119 -28.19 -2.26 -8.69
C PRO A 119 -26.86 -1.62 -8.27
N SER A 120 -26.18 -0.99 -9.23
CA SER A 120 -24.98 -0.22 -8.97
C SER A 120 -25.26 0.85 -7.90
N LEU A 121 -24.51 0.79 -6.79
CA LEU A 121 -24.66 1.72 -5.66
C LEU A 121 -23.80 2.97 -5.82
N TYR A 122 -22.81 2.94 -6.71
CA TYR A 122 -21.81 3.98 -6.89
C TYR A 122 -21.73 4.41 -8.35
N GLN A 123 -21.69 5.72 -8.57
CA GLN A 123 -21.54 6.32 -9.90
C GLN A 123 -20.07 6.41 -10.34
N THR A 124 -19.12 6.31 -9.41
CA THR A 124 -17.68 6.36 -9.68
C THR A 124 -16.91 5.40 -8.78
N ASP A 125 -15.77 4.96 -9.30
CA ASP A 125 -14.74 4.26 -8.54
C ASP A 125 -13.86 5.29 -7.81
N LEU A 126 -13.57 5.05 -6.54
CA LEU A 126 -12.68 5.88 -5.74
C LEU A 126 -11.19 5.70 -6.09
N GLY A 127 -10.79 4.59 -6.71
CA GLY A 127 -9.41 4.36 -7.15
C GLY A 127 -8.99 5.36 -8.22
N GLU A 128 -9.89 5.66 -9.16
CA GLU A 128 -9.66 6.70 -10.15
C GLU A 128 -9.60 8.12 -9.52
N PHE A 129 -10.40 8.38 -8.48
CA PHE A 129 -10.32 9.63 -7.71
C PHE A 129 -8.97 9.77 -7.00
N GLU A 130 -8.52 8.74 -6.26
CA GLU A 130 -7.21 8.68 -5.61
C GLU A 130 -6.09 8.95 -6.62
N ARG A 131 -6.08 8.22 -7.73
CA ARG A 131 -5.06 8.34 -8.77
C ARG A 131 -4.98 9.75 -9.35
N LYS A 132 -6.14 10.38 -9.60
CA LYS A 132 -6.21 11.76 -10.12
C LYS A 132 -5.79 12.78 -9.07
N LEU A 133 -6.25 12.65 -7.82
CA LEU A 133 -5.92 13.56 -6.73
C LEU A 133 -4.41 13.54 -6.47
N THR A 134 -3.82 12.35 -6.31
CA THR A 134 -2.38 12.20 -6.07
C THR A 134 -1.53 12.81 -7.19
N LYS A 135 -1.89 12.57 -8.46
CA LYS A 135 -1.20 13.20 -9.61
C LYS A 135 -1.35 14.72 -9.64
N HIS A 136 -2.54 15.22 -9.28
CA HIS A 136 -2.80 16.66 -9.21
C HIS A 136 -1.94 17.31 -8.12
N VAL A 137 -1.92 16.74 -6.91
CA VAL A 137 -1.10 17.21 -5.80
C VAL A 137 0.38 17.19 -6.15
N GLU A 138 0.89 16.10 -6.70
CA GLU A 138 2.29 15.99 -7.15
C GLU A 138 2.66 17.10 -8.15
N ARG A 139 1.79 17.34 -9.14
CA ARG A 139 2.03 18.35 -10.17
C ARG A 139 2.03 19.77 -9.62
N PHE A 140 1.09 20.08 -8.74
CA PHE A 140 0.82 21.44 -8.29
C PHE A 140 1.34 21.75 -6.89
N TRP A 141 2.03 20.82 -6.21
CA TRP A 141 2.60 21.08 -4.88
C TRP A 141 3.40 22.40 -4.89
N PRO A 142 3.21 23.28 -3.90
CA PRO A 142 3.75 24.66 -3.91
C PRO A 142 5.27 24.72 -4.01
N VAL A 143 5.97 23.76 -3.41
CA VAL A 143 7.44 23.73 -3.34
C VAL A 143 7.96 22.69 -4.35
N PRO A 144 8.47 23.10 -5.55
CA PRO A 144 8.79 22.14 -6.60
C PRO A 144 9.82 21.06 -6.20
N THR A 145 10.78 21.42 -5.34
CA THR A 145 11.82 20.51 -4.83
C THR A 145 11.26 19.43 -3.89
N GLU A 146 10.05 19.60 -3.36
CA GLU A 146 9.41 18.63 -2.45
C GLU A 146 8.48 17.65 -3.16
N ARG A 147 8.17 17.88 -4.45
CA ARG A 147 7.17 17.10 -5.20
C ARG A 147 7.41 15.59 -5.16
N GLN A 148 8.66 15.17 -5.29
CA GLN A 148 9.01 13.74 -5.23
C GLN A 148 8.84 13.15 -3.82
N ARG A 149 9.12 13.94 -2.77
CA ARG A 149 8.88 13.53 -1.36
C ARG A 149 7.39 13.41 -1.06
N VAL A 150 6.61 14.39 -1.51
CA VAL A 150 5.14 14.39 -1.37
C VAL A 150 4.53 13.22 -2.12
N ARG A 151 4.99 12.96 -3.34
CA ARG A 151 4.60 11.79 -4.11
C ARG A 151 4.91 10.50 -3.34
N ALA A 152 6.12 10.33 -2.82
CA ALA A 152 6.49 9.16 -2.03
C ALA A 152 5.59 8.99 -0.80
N LEU A 153 5.31 10.09 -0.08
CA LEU A 153 4.38 10.11 1.05
C LEU A 153 2.96 9.72 0.67
N LEU A 154 2.44 10.21 -0.45
CA LEU A 154 1.04 9.97 -0.85
C LEU A 154 0.83 8.60 -1.49
N ARG A 155 1.86 8.06 -2.15
CA ARG A 155 1.81 6.75 -2.82
C ARG A 155 2.07 5.58 -1.88
N SER A 156 2.87 5.79 -0.83
CA SER A 156 3.12 4.73 0.15
C SER A 156 1.94 4.63 1.09
N SER A 157 1.39 3.45 1.28
CA SER A 157 0.40 3.19 2.33
C SER A 157 1.05 3.28 3.72
N GLN A 158 2.28 2.77 3.85
CA GLN A 158 3.04 2.79 5.10
C GLN A 158 4.50 3.13 4.82
N ILE A 159 5.17 3.74 5.79
CA ILE A 159 6.60 4.03 5.74
C ILE A 159 7.19 3.68 7.11
N LEU A 160 8.07 2.68 7.14
CA LEU A 160 8.54 2.06 8.37
C LEU A 160 10.06 1.99 8.37
N ARG A 161 10.71 2.27 9.51
CA ARG A 161 12.07 1.78 9.77
C ARG A 161 11.94 0.35 10.26
N VAL A 162 12.62 -0.59 9.62
CA VAL A 162 12.53 -2.00 9.95
C VAL A 162 13.91 -2.62 10.09
N ARG A 163 14.00 -3.71 10.85
CA ARG A 163 15.10 -4.67 10.83
C ARG A 163 14.59 -6.00 10.32
N VAL A 164 15.29 -6.58 9.35
CA VAL A 164 14.96 -7.88 8.78
C VAL A 164 15.29 -8.97 9.81
N ASP A 165 14.29 -9.76 10.20
CA ASP A 165 14.50 -10.88 11.12
C ASP A 165 14.73 -12.17 10.33
N SER A 166 13.94 -12.39 9.27
CA SER A 166 14.01 -13.57 8.44
C SER A 166 13.37 -13.36 7.07
N LEU A 167 13.66 -14.28 6.16
CA LEU A 167 13.15 -14.28 4.79
C LEU A 167 12.61 -15.67 4.46
N ASP A 168 11.55 -15.69 3.67
CA ASP A 168 11.03 -16.88 3.00
C ASP A 168 10.86 -16.57 1.52
N SER A 169 10.81 -17.60 0.67
CA SER A 169 10.61 -17.42 -0.76
C SER A 169 9.74 -18.51 -1.37
N THR A 170 9.10 -18.16 -2.48
CA THR A 170 8.31 -19.09 -3.29
C THR A 170 8.46 -18.73 -4.76
N HIS A 171 8.21 -19.68 -5.66
CA HIS A 171 8.22 -19.40 -7.09
C HIS A 171 7.12 -18.39 -7.44
N ASN A 172 7.45 -17.37 -8.22
CA ASN A 172 6.49 -16.36 -8.65
C ASN A 172 5.57 -16.93 -9.72
N ARG A 173 4.37 -17.38 -9.35
CA ARG A 173 3.39 -17.92 -10.31
C ARG A 173 2.74 -16.87 -11.20
N PHE A 174 2.93 -15.57 -10.92
CA PHE A 174 2.41 -14.49 -11.75
C PHE A 174 3.32 -14.11 -12.91
N ASN A 175 4.55 -14.59 -12.92
CA ASN A 175 5.49 -14.34 -13.98
C ASN A 175 5.97 -15.69 -14.53
N GLY A 176 5.86 -15.90 -15.84
CA GLY A 176 6.15 -17.21 -16.47
C GLY A 176 7.63 -17.62 -16.48
N GLY A 177 8.49 -16.98 -15.68
CA GLY A 177 9.93 -17.28 -15.56
C GLY A 177 10.30 -17.79 -14.17
N GLU A 178 11.58 -18.18 -13.99
CA GLU A 178 12.16 -18.70 -12.74
C GLU A 178 12.35 -17.61 -11.65
N ASN A 179 11.44 -16.63 -11.59
CA ASN A 179 11.58 -15.52 -10.65
C ASN A 179 11.03 -15.94 -9.29
N PHE A 180 11.80 -15.69 -8.24
CA PHE A 180 11.33 -15.90 -6.88
C PHE A 180 10.62 -14.66 -6.35
N ARG A 181 9.63 -14.94 -5.51
CA ARG A 181 8.95 -13.97 -4.69
C ARG A 181 9.35 -14.18 -3.24
N TYR A 182 9.78 -13.10 -2.59
CA TYR A 182 10.34 -13.13 -1.25
C TYR A 182 9.38 -12.49 -0.27
N ALA A 183 9.25 -13.06 0.92
CA ALA A 183 8.57 -12.48 2.06
C ALA A 183 9.57 -12.21 3.17
N ALA A 184 9.77 -10.93 3.48
CA ALA A 184 10.58 -10.49 4.61
C ALA A 184 9.69 -10.37 5.84
N ILE A 185 10.10 -11.03 6.93
CA ILE A 185 9.54 -10.79 8.26
C ILE A 185 10.50 -9.83 8.95
N CYS A 186 9.97 -8.69 9.39
CA CYS A 186 10.78 -7.63 9.95
C CYS A 186 10.20 -7.14 11.28
N THR A 187 11.08 -6.78 12.19
CA THR A 187 10.74 -5.96 13.37
C THR A 187 10.66 -4.50 12.96
N VAL A 188 9.55 -3.83 13.28
CA VAL A 188 9.35 -2.40 13.07
C VAL A 188 10.03 -1.62 14.20
N LEU A 189 11.01 -0.79 13.84
CA LEU A 189 11.80 0.02 14.77
C LEU A 189 11.25 1.44 14.93
N ASP A 190 10.65 1.99 13.87
CA ASP A 190 9.96 3.29 13.90
C ASP A 190 8.86 3.33 12.84
N THR A 191 7.77 4.02 13.14
CA THR A 191 6.63 4.19 12.23
C THR A 191 6.58 5.64 11.77
N LEU A 192 6.94 5.89 10.50
CA LEU A 192 6.95 7.23 9.91
C LEU A 192 5.61 7.60 9.29
N LYS A 193 4.91 6.60 8.70
CA LYS A 193 3.55 6.68 8.16
C LYS A 193 2.85 5.33 8.30
N GLY A 194 1.53 5.35 8.54
CA GLY A 194 0.67 4.16 8.58
C GLY A 194 0.53 3.64 10.00
N LYS A 195 -0.38 4.24 10.76
CA LYS A 195 -0.59 3.99 12.19
C LYS A 195 -1.05 2.57 12.49
N VAL A 196 -1.80 1.97 11.58
CA VAL A 196 -2.27 0.59 11.67
C VAL A 196 -1.57 -0.25 10.61
N PHE A 197 -1.00 -1.36 11.05
CA PHE A 197 -0.47 -2.42 10.21
C PHE A 197 -0.81 -3.77 10.86
N PRO A 198 -0.98 -4.85 10.05
CA PRO A 198 -1.22 -6.17 10.62
C PRO A 198 0.03 -6.58 11.40
N ASP A 199 -0.09 -6.72 12.72
CA ASP A 199 1.04 -7.19 13.54
C ASP A 199 1.11 -8.72 13.48
N LEU A 200 2.26 -9.26 13.04
CA LEU A 200 2.44 -10.69 12.80
C LEU A 200 2.21 -11.56 14.04
N CYS A 201 2.42 -11.04 15.25
CA CYS A 201 2.20 -11.82 16.47
C CYS A 201 0.74 -11.82 16.89
N SER A 202 0.12 -10.65 17.01
CA SER A 202 -1.29 -10.57 17.44
C SER A 202 -2.26 -10.98 16.34
N GLU A 203 -1.84 -10.93 15.08
CA GLU A 203 -2.67 -11.20 13.90
C GLU A 203 -2.04 -12.27 13.00
N SER A 204 -1.29 -13.22 13.58
CA SER A 204 -0.67 -14.34 12.84
C SER A 204 -1.67 -15.08 11.94
N GLY A 205 -2.90 -15.26 12.43
CA GLY A 205 -4.00 -15.86 11.68
C GLY A 205 -4.44 -15.08 10.44
N ARG A 206 -4.04 -13.81 10.25
CA ARG A 206 -4.26 -13.05 9.01
C ARG A 206 -3.25 -13.38 7.92
N TYR A 207 -2.08 -13.89 8.27
CA TYR A 207 -1.03 -14.16 7.30
C TYR A 207 -1.20 -15.52 6.66
N VAL A 208 -1.16 -15.53 5.34
CA VAL A 208 -1.39 -16.73 4.53
C VAL A 208 -0.09 -17.09 3.83
N ASN A 209 0.39 -18.30 4.08
CA ASN A 209 1.57 -18.83 3.41
C ASN A 209 1.17 -19.42 2.04
N PRO A 210 2.10 -19.47 1.07
CA PRO A 210 1.87 -20.19 -0.16
C PRO A 210 1.61 -21.67 0.12
N ILE A 211 0.87 -22.32 -0.78
CA ILE A 211 0.73 -23.78 -0.73
C ILE A 211 2.12 -24.37 -1.00
N PRO A 212 2.60 -25.32 -0.17
CA PRO A 212 3.91 -25.93 -0.37
C PRO A 212 3.94 -26.65 -1.72
N GLU A 213 4.74 -26.13 -2.66
CA GLU A 213 5.11 -26.85 -3.87
C GLU A 213 6.65 -26.91 -3.92
N GLN A 214 7.20 -28.12 -4.07
CA GLN A 214 8.63 -28.30 -4.27
C GLN A 214 9.04 -27.67 -5.62
N PRO A 215 10.16 -26.94 -5.74
CA PRO A 215 11.18 -26.61 -4.75
C PRO A 215 11.19 -25.11 -4.41
N SER A 216 10.87 -24.78 -3.19
CA SER A 216 11.16 -23.49 -2.57
C SER A 216 12.39 -23.63 -1.68
N ASN A 217 13.20 -22.58 -1.56
CA ASN A 217 14.34 -22.54 -0.63
C ASN A 217 13.86 -22.35 0.83
N HIS A 218 12.73 -22.94 1.21
CA HIS A 218 12.01 -22.69 2.46
C HIS A 218 12.92 -22.85 3.68
N LYS A 219 13.16 -21.74 4.37
CA LYS A 219 13.18 -21.75 5.83
C LYS A 219 11.76 -21.38 6.24
N GLU A 220 10.92 -22.38 6.54
CA GLU A 220 9.66 -22.10 7.22
C GLU A 220 10.01 -21.32 8.49
N ASN A 221 9.63 -20.05 8.50
CA ASN A 221 9.89 -19.21 9.64
C ASN A 221 8.97 -19.65 10.76
N ALA A 222 9.55 -19.91 11.95
CA ALA A 222 8.77 -20.21 13.13
C ALA A 222 7.73 -19.10 13.34
N THR A 223 6.46 -19.48 13.47
CA THR A 223 5.41 -18.53 13.83
C THR A 223 5.82 -17.92 15.17
N PRO A 224 5.95 -16.59 15.27
CA PRO A 224 6.38 -15.98 16.52
C PRO A 224 5.33 -16.28 17.59
N GLN A 225 5.73 -17.03 18.62
CA GLN A 225 4.89 -17.32 19.77
C GLN A 225 4.93 -16.12 20.72
N SER A 226 3.97 -15.21 20.58
CA SER A 226 3.80 -14.09 21.50
C SER A 226 2.31 -13.87 21.78
N GLU A 227 1.96 -13.69 23.05
CA GLU A 227 0.58 -13.41 23.50
C GLU A 227 0.16 -11.95 23.26
N GLY A 228 1.03 -11.11 22.68
CA GLY A 228 0.75 -9.70 22.38
C GLY A 228 1.48 -9.15 21.14
N PRO A 229 1.19 -7.88 20.78
CA PRO A 229 1.82 -7.22 19.64
C PRO A 229 3.34 -7.23 19.78
N CYS A 230 4.04 -7.65 18.73
CA CYS A 230 5.50 -7.72 18.73
C CYS A 230 6.16 -6.74 17.76
N GLN A 231 5.36 -5.82 17.21
CA GLN A 231 5.74 -4.85 16.19
C GLN A 231 6.42 -5.53 14.99
N LYS A 232 5.91 -6.69 14.56
CA LYS A 232 6.44 -7.38 13.39
C LYS A 232 5.49 -7.28 12.22
N ILE A 233 6.07 -7.12 11.04
CA ILE A 233 5.32 -7.06 9.79
C ILE A 233 5.96 -8.02 8.78
N ARG A 234 5.11 -8.63 7.94
CA ARG A 234 5.55 -9.33 6.74
C ARG A 234 5.21 -8.51 5.50
N PHE A 235 6.20 -8.22 4.68
CA PHE A 235 6.01 -7.63 3.36
C PHE A 235 6.75 -8.43 2.29
N VAL A 236 6.35 -8.20 1.04
CA VAL A 236 6.73 -9.01 -0.10
C VAL A 236 7.52 -8.17 -1.11
N TYR A 237 8.50 -8.79 -1.76
CA TYR A 237 9.22 -8.20 -2.88
C TYR A 237 9.62 -9.26 -3.91
N THR A 238 10.01 -8.83 -5.10
CA THR A 238 10.61 -9.70 -6.12
C THR A 238 11.94 -9.07 -6.55
N ALA A 239 13.00 -9.88 -6.62
CA ALA A 239 14.36 -9.37 -6.86
C ALA A 239 14.50 -8.77 -8.28
N ASP A 240 13.86 -9.39 -9.27
CA ASP A 240 13.86 -9.00 -10.69
C ASP A 240 13.45 -7.53 -10.94
N HIS A 241 12.54 -7.01 -10.12
CA HIS A 241 12.08 -5.62 -10.18
C HIS A 241 13.17 -4.61 -9.79
N TRP A 242 14.13 -5.02 -8.98
CA TRP A 242 15.24 -4.19 -8.49
C TRP A 242 16.51 -4.37 -9.31
N LEU A 243 16.65 -5.52 -9.96
CA LEU A 243 17.84 -5.93 -10.69
C LEU A 243 18.02 -5.28 -12.05
N THR A 244 16.92 -5.09 -12.76
CA THR A 244 16.99 -4.87 -14.21
C THR A 244 16.91 -3.40 -14.60
N GLY A 245 16.58 -2.50 -13.67
CA GLY A 245 16.27 -1.10 -13.97
C GLY A 245 15.17 -0.92 -15.04
N LYS A 246 14.44 -1.99 -15.38
CA LYS A 246 13.59 -2.08 -16.57
C LYS A 246 12.09 -2.09 -16.28
N HIS A 247 11.67 -2.02 -15.01
CA HIS A 247 10.27 -2.20 -14.66
C HIS A 247 9.63 -1.06 -13.85
N SER A 248 10.23 0.13 -13.83
CA SER A 248 9.41 1.30 -13.50
C SER A 248 8.49 1.58 -14.68
N PHE A 249 7.20 1.30 -14.53
CA PHE A 249 6.15 1.83 -15.43
C PHE A 249 6.08 3.36 -15.36
N ASP A 250 6.86 3.99 -14.47
CA ASP A 250 6.93 5.42 -14.30
C ASP A 250 8.32 5.98 -14.64
N ASN A 251 8.40 6.64 -15.79
CA ASN A 251 9.63 7.29 -16.27
C ASN A 251 10.00 8.57 -15.49
N SER A 252 9.18 9.00 -14.52
CA SER A 252 9.41 10.26 -13.78
C SER A 252 10.39 10.13 -12.61
N ILE A 253 10.80 8.91 -12.24
CA ILE A 253 11.85 8.67 -11.26
C ILE A 253 13.06 8.11 -12.01
N PRO A 254 14.22 8.80 -12.04
CA PRO A 254 15.44 8.21 -12.58
C PRO A 254 15.79 6.98 -11.75
N PHE A 255 15.75 5.81 -12.40
CA PHE A 255 16.16 4.57 -11.77
C PHE A 255 17.64 4.69 -11.42
N THR A 256 17.94 4.57 -10.14
CA THR A 256 19.31 4.54 -9.64
C THR A 256 19.48 3.15 -9.03
N VAL A 257 20.43 2.37 -9.54
CA VAL A 257 20.73 1.06 -8.95
C VAL A 257 21.22 1.31 -7.53
N ASP A 258 20.43 0.92 -6.53
CA ASP A 258 20.90 0.89 -5.16
C ASP A 258 21.77 -0.36 -4.98
N SER A 259 23.09 -0.19 -5.09
CA SER A 259 24.04 -1.28 -4.89
C SER A 259 24.05 -1.80 -3.45
N ALA A 260 23.39 -1.11 -2.52
CA ALA A 260 23.49 -1.41 -1.09
C ALA A 260 22.75 -2.70 -0.69
N PHE A 261 21.84 -3.21 -1.50
CA PHE A 261 21.15 -4.50 -1.26
C PHE A 261 21.47 -5.56 -2.32
N LEU A 262 22.53 -5.36 -3.10
CA LEU A 262 22.95 -6.33 -4.10
C LEU A 262 23.94 -7.31 -3.49
N ASN A 263 23.69 -8.60 -3.68
CA ASN A 263 24.63 -9.66 -3.31
C ASN A 263 25.81 -9.72 -4.32
N ALA A 264 26.69 -10.72 -4.14
CA ALA A 264 27.84 -10.92 -5.02
C ALA A 264 27.47 -11.14 -6.50
N ASP A 265 26.31 -11.76 -6.75
CA ASP A 265 25.77 -12.03 -8.09
C ASP A 265 25.00 -10.83 -8.66
N GLN A 266 25.07 -9.68 -7.99
CA GLN A 266 24.32 -8.47 -8.26
C GLN A 266 22.81 -8.58 -8.02
N ASP A 267 22.31 -9.65 -7.38
CA ASP A 267 20.90 -9.85 -7.06
C ASP A 267 20.43 -9.03 -5.86
N PHE A 268 19.28 -8.36 -6.00
CA PHE A 268 18.64 -7.71 -4.86
C PHE A 268 18.14 -8.75 -3.87
N THR A 269 18.73 -8.75 -2.68
CA THR A 269 18.26 -9.57 -1.57
C THR A 269 18.41 -8.79 -0.27
N LEU A 270 17.42 -8.97 0.61
CA LEU A 270 17.57 -8.62 2.00
C LEU A 270 18.34 -9.73 2.72
N GLU A 271 18.96 -9.42 3.85
CA GLU A 271 19.56 -10.39 4.75
C GLU A 271 19.11 -10.15 6.20
N PRO A 272 18.98 -11.22 7.03
CA PRO A 272 18.72 -11.05 8.45
C PRO A 272 19.72 -10.11 9.12
N GLY A 273 19.22 -9.13 9.86
CA GLY A 273 20.01 -8.08 10.49
C GLY A 273 20.06 -6.76 9.71
N ASP A 274 19.70 -6.76 8.41
CA ASP A 274 19.61 -5.53 7.64
C ASP A 274 18.60 -4.56 8.25
N GLU A 275 18.97 -3.28 8.32
CA GLU A 275 18.06 -2.20 8.65
C GLU A 275 17.74 -1.36 7.42
N ALA A 276 16.47 -0.97 7.29
CA ALA A 276 16.01 -0.20 6.15
C ALA A 276 14.81 0.69 6.50
N ILE A 277 14.61 1.75 5.70
CA ILE A 277 13.29 2.38 5.56
C ILE A 277 12.57 1.69 4.41
N VAL A 278 11.40 1.13 4.67
CA VAL A 278 10.55 0.50 3.65
C VAL A 278 9.33 1.38 3.38
N PHE A 279 9.03 1.56 2.10
CA PHE A 279 7.83 2.20 1.59
C PHE A 279 6.90 1.10 1.13
N LEU A 280 5.76 0.90 1.79
CA LEU A 280 4.88 -0.23 1.54
C LEU A 280 3.59 0.21 0.86
N GLU A 281 3.07 -0.64 -0.02
CA GLU A 281 1.76 -0.51 -0.66
C GLU A 281 0.97 -1.81 -0.58
N TYR A 282 -0.35 -1.71 -0.73
CA TYR A 282 -1.27 -2.85 -0.79
C TYR A 282 -1.53 -3.20 -2.26
N PHE A 283 -1.27 -4.45 -2.63
CA PHE A 283 -1.35 -4.95 -4.00
C PHE A 283 -2.06 -6.31 -4.08
N SER A 284 -2.40 -6.75 -5.31
CA SER A 284 -3.01 -8.05 -5.63
C SER A 284 -4.18 -8.44 -4.72
N TRP A 285 -5.30 -7.75 -4.88
CA TRP A 285 -6.54 -8.10 -4.20
C TRP A 285 -7.15 -9.37 -4.79
N ARG A 286 -7.55 -10.29 -3.91
CA ARG A 286 -8.37 -11.45 -4.25
C ARG A 286 -9.45 -11.63 -3.18
N PRO A 287 -10.72 -11.72 -3.53
CA PRO A 287 -11.78 -12.07 -2.59
C PRO A 287 -12.05 -13.59 -2.53
N ASP A 288 -12.47 -14.11 -1.38
CA ASP A 288 -13.13 -15.43 -1.23
C ASP A 288 -14.47 -15.32 -0.49
N ASP A 289 -15.09 -16.40 -0.01
CA ASP A 289 -16.40 -16.28 0.66
C ASP A 289 -16.39 -15.45 1.96
N ALA A 290 -15.22 -15.21 2.58
CA ALA A 290 -15.13 -14.58 3.90
C ALA A 290 -14.12 -13.41 4.02
N TYR A 291 -13.18 -13.30 3.08
CA TYR A 291 -12.03 -12.40 3.21
C TYR A 291 -11.57 -11.77 1.90
N ASP A 292 -11.03 -10.56 2.04
CA ASP A 292 -10.15 -9.92 1.06
C ASP A 292 -8.69 -10.27 1.34
N TYR A 293 -7.98 -10.78 0.35
CA TYR A 293 -6.56 -11.10 0.44
C TYR A 293 -5.73 -10.02 -0.23
N TRP A 294 -4.77 -9.48 0.51
CA TRP A 294 -3.89 -8.41 0.07
C TRP A 294 -2.43 -8.79 0.21
N GLU A 295 -1.62 -8.34 -0.73
CA GLU A 295 -0.16 -8.42 -0.64
C GLU A 295 0.37 -7.06 -0.20
N ILE A 296 1.05 -7.04 0.95
CA ILE A 296 1.81 -5.85 1.37
C ILE A 296 3.17 -5.95 0.69
N MET A 297 3.52 -4.99 -0.16
CA MET A 297 4.75 -5.05 -0.93
C MET A 297 5.50 -3.72 -0.96
N LEU A 298 6.77 -3.76 -1.35
CA LEU A 298 7.57 -2.56 -1.55
C LEU A 298 6.98 -1.69 -2.68
N SER A 299 6.70 -0.42 -2.37
CA SER A 299 6.12 0.54 -3.30
C SER A 299 7.15 1.05 -4.29
N ARG A 300 7.09 0.52 -5.50
CA ARG A 300 8.08 0.85 -6.57
C ARG A 300 8.06 2.32 -6.97
N VAL A 301 6.95 3.01 -6.74
CA VAL A 301 6.74 4.41 -7.14
C VAL A 301 7.10 5.42 -6.05
N ALA A 302 7.48 4.94 -4.86
CA ALA A 302 7.84 5.76 -3.71
C ALA A 302 9.26 5.44 -3.27
N SER A 303 10.20 6.32 -3.61
CA SER A 303 11.62 6.19 -3.20
C SER A 303 12.25 4.85 -3.52
N GLN A 304 11.89 4.26 -4.67
CA GLN A 304 12.38 2.94 -5.05
C GLN A 304 12.09 1.92 -3.94
N GLY A 305 10.95 2.00 -3.26
CA GLY A 305 10.44 1.00 -2.31
C GLY A 305 11.20 0.84 -1.00
N ILE A 306 12.51 1.09 -0.97
CA ILE A 306 13.36 0.79 0.18
C ILE A 306 14.63 1.66 0.17
N LEU A 307 15.12 2.02 1.36
CA LEU A 307 16.38 2.76 1.56
C LEU A 307 17.18 2.08 2.68
N ARG A 308 18.45 1.75 2.43
CA ARG A 308 19.31 1.11 3.44
C ARG A 308 19.61 2.04 4.61
N ILE A 309 19.70 1.47 5.81
CA ILE A 309 20.31 2.11 6.98
C ILE A 309 21.56 1.35 7.39
N GLU A 310 22.65 2.08 7.60
CA GLU A 310 23.88 1.55 8.19
C GLU A 310 24.45 2.59 9.15
N ASN A 311 24.73 2.21 10.40
CA ASN A 311 25.26 3.13 11.42
C ASN A 311 24.44 4.42 11.56
N ASP A 312 23.10 4.29 11.60
CA ASP A 312 22.13 5.41 11.61
C ASP A 312 22.26 6.39 10.43
N ILE A 313 22.86 5.97 9.31
CA ILE A 313 22.90 6.71 8.06
C ILE A 313 21.94 6.05 7.06
N VAL A 314 20.98 6.83 6.56
CA VAL A 314 20.10 6.45 5.46
C VAL A 314 20.81 6.71 4.15
N TYR A 315 20.81 5.72 3.27
CA TYR A 315 21.30 5.83 1.91
C TYR A 315 20.13 6.21 0.99
N ASP A 316 20.19 7.41 0.40
CA ASP A 316 19.19 7.97 -0.52
C ASP A 316 19.80 8.18 -1.91
N PRO A 317 20.07 7.11 -2.67
CA PRO A 317 20.81 7.19 -3.93
C PRO A 317 20.09 8.05 -4.98
N ALA A 318 18.75 8.07 -4.96
CA ALA A 318 17.92 8.86 -5.84
C ALA A 318 17.80 10.34 -5.41
N ARG A 319 18.34 10.72 -4.25
CA ARG A 319 18.29 12.08 -3.69
C ARG A 319 16.86 12.63 -3.60
N ILE A 320 15.92 11.77 -3.24
CA ILE A 320 14.50 12.16 -3.14
C ILE A 320 14.28 12.95 -1.84
N TRP A 321 14.84 12.47 -0.74
CA TRP A 321 14.65 13.02 0.60
C TRP A 321 15.72 14.04 0.97
N THR A 322 16.92 13.91 0.41
CA THR A 322 18.03 14.84 0.63
C THR A 322 18.81 15.13 -0.64
N ASP A 323 19.53 16.26 -0.65
CA ASP A 323 20.41 16.63 -1.78
C ASP A 323 21.69 15.78 -1.82
N THR A 324 21.97 15.04 -0.75
CA THR A 324 23.07 14.08 -0.60
C THR A 324 22.56 12.65 -0.77
N THR A 325 23.46 11.73 -1.12
CA THR A 325 23.13 10.29 -1.21
C THR A 325 23.17 9.58 0.14
N LYS A 326 23.57 10.29 1.20
CA LYS A 326 23.65 9.80 2.57
C LYS A 326 23.14 10.88 3.52
N VAL A 327 22.30 10.50 4.46
CA VAL A 327 21.74 11.42 5.46
C VAL A 327 21.61 10.72 6.81
N PRO A 328 21.93 11.38 7.94
CA PRO A 328 21.63 10.82 9.25
C PRO A 328 20.13 10.54 9.41
N TYR A 329 19.78 9.39 9.99
CA TYR A 329 18.39 8.96 10.17
C TYR A 329 17.54 9.99 10.91
N ALA A 330 18.10 10.65 11.94
CA ALA A 330 17.39 11.70 12.66
C ALA A 330 16.97 12.87 11.74
N ILE A 331 17.81 13.24 10.78
CA ILE A 331 17.51 14.29 9.79
C ILE A 331 16.45 13.79 8.82
N PHE A 332 16.59 12.57 8.29
CA PHE A 332 15.57 11.95 7.44
C PHE A 332 14.19 11.93 8.11
N ARG A 333 14.13 11.45 9.36
CA ARG A 333 12.90 11.37 10.16
C ARG A 333 12.27 12.75 10.38
N THR A 334 13.09 13.77 10.64
CA THR A 334 12.63 15.14 10.81
C THR A 334 12.02 15.67 9.51
N THR A 335 12.70 15.48 8.37
CA THR A 335 12.20 15.86 7.04
C THR A 335 10.86 15.21 6.72
N VAL A 336 10.72 13.91 6.98
CA VAL A 336 9.45 13.17 6.79
C VAL A 336 8.35 13.75 7.67
N SER A 337 8.65 13.99 8.94
CA SER A 337 7.69 14.51 9.92
C SER A 337 7.21 15.92 9.55
N GLU A 338 8.12 16.83 9.22
CA GLU A 338 7.77 18.19 8.80
C GLU A 338 6.92 18.22 7.54
N LEU A 339 7.24 17.38 6.56
CA LEU A 339 6.44 17.28 5.34
C LEU A 339 5.05 16.66 5.60
N ARG A 340 4.96 15.68 6.50
CA ARG A 340 3.68 15.14 6.97
C ARG A 340 2.82 16.23 7.61
N GLU A 341 3.39 16.99 8.55
CA GLU A 341 2.64 18.05 9.25
C GLU A 341 2.16 19.12 8.28
N ARG A 342 2.96 19.45 7.26
CA ARG A 342 2.55 20.31 6.14
C ARG A 342 1.38 19.76 5.33
N ILE A 343 1.42 18.49 4.95
CA ILE A 343 0.28 17.83 4.26
C ILE A 343 -0.98 17.85 5.14
N VAL A 344 -0.86 17.51 6.42
CA VAL A 344 -2.00 17.43 7.34
C VAL A 344 -2.59 18.81 7.62
N SER A 345 -1.74 19.83 7.81
CA SER A 345 -2.19 21.20 8.06
C SER A 345 -2.71 21.89 6.78
N GLY A 346 -2.18 21.51 5.61
CA GLY A 346 -2.49 22.06 4.30
C GLY A 346 -1.58 23.22 3.86
N TRP A 347 -0.29 23.19 4.23
CA TRP A 347 0.66 24.30 4.09
C TRP A 347 1.93 23.95 3.32
#